data_AF-A0A4P5WGV9-F1
#
_entry.id   AF-A0A4P5WGV9-F1
#
_cell.length_a   1.000
_cell.length_b   1.000
_cell.length_c   1.000
_cell.angle_alpha   90.00
_cell.angle_beta   90.00
_cell.angle_gamma   90.00
#
_symmetry.space_group_name_H-M   'P 1'
#
loop_
_entity.id
_entity.type
_entity.pdbx_description
1 polymer ?
#
loop_
_entity_poly.entity_id
_entity_poly.type
_entity_poly.pdbx_seq_one_letter_code
_entity_poly.pdbx_strand_id
1 'polypeptide(L)'
;MKRLLGDLCLDLENQYADVATSLALPVPYFRYLGRSLGRDAYAHWKVVGWIEALNDLVYFIDLLQQIREEQDVPEFAAQLFAECQEKFFENSYLEDLFPRGSAQASGLERRLNQLCKRLTQELTQESLCLVPGLPMLWCEAHKIPSWSVAIQLGGNVERVETVGTMAMGLGGDSYEAPSSLKRALKQSAGLATLLVRANKLSVKIGRTVTPLCTMRGYRLDWSWQRRPSTVAIETEAGPITVGQTLVYKEDRQPKTVAATSTTQVTRINRAWTTIQEAWPEGHGVLSLLTTRIVPLKAKGVVSFSYRHSPGLSFINCFDRGNLDLVDDLIHENSHHHLNLLLRKYVMYQGDRNQQVFYSPWRRSLRPFRGILQGAFTFTMGAMLFERLSTWASGVGGAARWKRAGFTEKDLQRARFRCLEEVESVRYSIHDLEYASWHLKWLTGSGKQLVKQLAATVEEVEQSIELHRKAVLASKFGPALRKHMKELQQARELYGPGRLSRA
;
A
#
# COMPACT_ATOMS: atom_id res chain seq x y z
N MET A 1 7.98 12.75 -7.08
CA MET A 1 6.55 12.92 -7.40
C MET A 1 6.28 14.15 -8.25
N LYS A 2 6.40 15.40 -7.75
CA LYS A 2 6.13 16.60 -8.58
C LYS A 2 6.93 16.64 -9.89
N ARG A 3 8.24 16.38 -9.81
CA ARG A 3 9.10 16.28 -11.00
C ARG A 3 8.64 15.16 -11.94
N LEU A 4 8.46 13.95 -11.40
CA LEU A 4 7.97 12.79 -12.14
C LEU A 4 6.67 13.09 -12.90
N LEU A 5 5.67 13.73 -12.28
CA LEU A 5 4.44 14.13 -12.98
C LEU A 5 4.73 15.07 -14.16
N GLY A 6 5.65 16.03 -13.98
CA GLY A 6 6.07 16.93 -15.06
C GLY A 6 6.70 16.17 -16.22
N ASP A 7 7.63 15.26 -15.92
CA ASP A 7 8.34 14.44 -16.89
C ASP A 7 7.35 13.53 -17.66
N LEU A 8 6.46 12.82 -16.96
CA LEU A 8 5.42 11.97 -17.57
C LEU A 8 4.49 12.76 -18.49
N CYS A 9 4.06 13.95 -18.08
CA CYS A 9 3.23 14.81 -18.95
C CYS A 9 4.01 15.34 -20.15
N LEU A 10 5.34 15.49 -20.08
CA LEU A 10 6.16 15.87 -21.24
C LEU A 10 6.29 14.70 -22.22
N ASP A 11 6.52 13.49 -21.72
CA ASP A 11 6.61 12.30 -22.55
C ASP A 11 5.29 12.04 -23.30
N LEU A 12 4.15 12.17 -22.60
CA LEU A 12 2.82 12.00 -23.20
C LEU A 12 2.46 13.03 -24.28
N GLU A 13 3.06 14.22 -24.24
CA GLU A 13 2.83 15.26 -25.25
C GLU A 13 3.82 15.23 -26.40
N ASN A 14 5.00 14.64 -26.19
CA ASN A 14 6.06 14.59 -27.17
C ASN A 14 6.17 13.19 -27.78
N GLN A 15 6.67 12.24 -27.00
CA GLN A 15 6.99 10.89 -27.48
C GLN A 15 5.72 10.07 -27.77
N TYR A 16 4.68 10.26 -26.96
CA TYR A 16 3.45 9.45 -27.02
C TYR A 16 2.20 10.23 -27.44
N ALA A 17 2.37 11.37 -28.11
CA ALA A 17 1.29 12.32 -28.43
C ALA A 17 0.11 11.68 -29.16
N ASP A 18 0.40 10.84 -30.16
CA ASP A 18 -0.63 10.18 -30.97
C ASP A 18 -1.43 9.16 -30.14
N VAL A 19 -0.74 8.37 -29.31
CA VAL A 19 -1.38 7.39 -28.43
C VAL A 19 -2.20 8.10 -27.36
N ALA A 20 -1.66 9.15 -26.74
CA ALA A 20 -2.35 9.97 -25.75
C ALA A 20 -3.64 10.58 -26.32
N THR A 21 -3.59 11.08 -27.56
CA THR A 21 -4.76 11.59 -28.28
C THR A 21 -5.78 10.48 -28.54
N SER A 22 -5.33 9.30 -28.99
CA SER A 22 -6.20 8.14 -29.26
C SER A 22 -6.92 7.61 -28.01
N LEU A 23 -6.28 7.72 -26.84
CA LEU A 23 -6.83 7.35 -25.54
C LEU A 23 -7.69 8.47 -24.92
N ALA A 24 -7.72 9.67 -25.53
CA ALA A 24 -8.35 10.86 -24.99
C ALA A 24 -7.81 11.26 -23.59
N LEU A 25 -6.50 11.10 -23.38
CA LEU A 25 -5.83 11.53 -22.14
C LEU A 25 -5.84 13.06 -22.03
N PRO A 26 -6.38 13.64 -20.94
CA PRO A 26 -6.45 15.09 -20.75
C PRO A 26 -5.14 15.63 -20.16
N VAL A 27 -4.01 15.42 -20.84
CA VAL A 27 -2.67 15.81 -20.35
C VAL A 27 -2.57 17.29 -19.97
N PRO A 28 -3.17 18.25 -20.71
CA PRO A 28 -3.20 19.65 -20.30
C PRO A 28 -3.88 19.87 -18.94
N TYR A 29 -4.95 19.13 -18.64
CA TYR A 29 -5.62 19.18 -17.34
C TYR A 29 -4.76 18.56 -16.24
N PHE A 30 -4.05 17.45 -16.51
CA PHE A 30 -3.15 16.84 -15.52
C PHE A 30 -2.03 17.81 -15.09
N ARG A 31 -1.48 18.59 -16.02
CA ARG A 31 -0.53 19.66 -15.68
C ARG A 31 -1.16 20.79 -14.90
N TYR A 32 -2.36 21.20 -15.26
CA TYR A 32 -3.11 22.22 -14.52
C TYR A 32 -3.38 21.79 -13.08
N LEU A 33 -3.79 20.53 -12.89
CA LEU A 33 -3.93 19.90 -11.58
C LEU A 33 -2.59 19.89 -10.83
N GLY A 34 -1.50 19.44 -11.46
CA GLY A 34 -0.17 19.41 -10.85
C GLY A 34 0.31 20.78 -10.36
N ARG A 35 -0.01 21.87 -11.08
CA ARG A 35 0.30 23.25 -10.66
C ARG A 35 -0.57 23.74 -9.50
N SER A 36 -1.77 23.20 -9.37
CA SER A 36 -2.75 23.58 -8.34
C SER A 36 -2.56 22.82 -7.02
N LEU A 37 -1.87 21.68 -7.04
CA LEU A 37 -1.55 20.90 -5.84
C LEU A 37 -0.49 21.60 -4.98
N GLY A 38 -0.78 21.75 -3.69
CA GLY A 38 0.19 22.20 -2.69
C GLY A 38 1.36 21.22 -2.53
N ARG A 39 2.46 21.68 -1.90
CA ARG A 39 3.68 20.87 -1.72
C ARG A 39 3.38 19.54 -1.01
N ASP A 40 2.62 19.58 0.08
CA ASP A 40 2.37 18.42 0.93
C ASP A 40 1.44 17.39 0.28
N ALA A 41 0.64 17.82 -0.71
CA ALA A 41 -0.19 16.90 -1.49
C ALA A 41 0.65 15.84 -2.21
N TYR A 42 1.89 16.16 -2.61
CA TYR A 42 2.79 15.21 -3.27
C TYR A 42 3.38 14.13 -2.35
N ALA A 43 3.12 14.21 -1.04
CA ALA A 43 3.39 13.15 -0.08
C ALA A 43 2.12 12.33 0.27
N HIS A 44 0.94 12.77 -0.19
CA HIS A 44 -0.32 12.13 0.14
C HIS A 44 -0.59 10.92 -0.75
N TRP A 45 -0.99 9.80 -0.14
CA TRP A 45 -1.19 8.50 -0.79
C TRP A 45 -2.01 8.56 -2.08
N LYS A 46 -3.12 9.32 -2.10
CA LYS A 46 -3.96 9.50 -3.32
C LYS A 46 -3.21 10.11 -4.50
N VAL A 47 -2.39 11.14 -4.25
CA VAL A 47 -1.67 11.85 -5.31
C VAL A 47 -0.48 11.01 -5.75
N VAL A 48 0.21 10.35 -4.81
CA VAL A 48 1.30 9.44 -5.14
C VAL A 48 0.78 8.28 -6.00
N GLY A 49 -0.30 7.60 -5.57
CA GLY A 49 -0.92 6.51 -6.32
C GLY A 49 -1.40 6.95 -7.71
N TRP A 50 -2.00 8.13 -7.82
CA TRP A 50 -2.40 8.70 -9.11
C TRP A 50 -1.20 8.92 -10.06
N ILE A 51 -0.07 9.45 -9.56
CA ILE A 51 1.13 9.67 -10.39
C ILE A 51 1.80 8.35 -10.75
N GLU A 52 1.86 7.38 -9.83
CA GLU A 52 2.41 6.04 -10.10
C GLU A 52 1.55 5.29 -11.13
N ALA A 53 0.22 5.36 -11.04
CA ALA A 53 -0.67 4.79 -12.05
C ALA A 53 -0.50 5.49 -13.42
N LEU A 54 -0.16 6.79 -13.45
CA LEU A 54 0.19 7.49 -14.69
C LEU A 54 1.52 7.00 -15.25
N ASN A 55 2.50 6.74 -14.38
CA ASN A 55 3.79 6.14 -14.75
C ASN A 55 3.58 4.75 -15.36
N ASP A 56 2.75 3.92 -14.73
CA ASP A 56 2.40 2.59 -15.23
C ASP A 56 1.69 2.67 -16.58
N LEU A 57 0.78 3.63 -16.78
CA LEU A 57 0.15 3.85 -18.08
C LEU A 57 1.18 4.25 -19.16
N VAL A 58 2.13 5.14 -18.87
CA VAL A 58 3.18 5.51 -19.83
C VAL A 58 4.02 4.28 -20.20
N TYR A 59 4.37 3.45 -19.23
CA TYR A 59 5.04 2.16 -19.47
C TYR A 59 4.22 1.24 -20.39
N PHE A 60 2.92 1.07 -20.14
CA PHE A 60 2.08 0.22 -21.00
C PHE A 60 1.84 0.82 -22.39
N ILE A 61 1.86 2.15 -22.54
CA ILE A 61 1.81 2.83 -23.84
C ILE A 61 3.08 2.54 -24.65
N ASP A 62 4.26 2.59 -24.01
CA ASP A 62 5.53 2.23 -24.63
C ASP A 62 5.51 0.76 -25.11
N LEU A 63 5.10 -0.17 -24.25
CA LEU A 63 4.91 -1.59 -24.64
C LEU A 63 3.91 -1.77 -25.79
N LEU A 64 2.86 -0.94 -25.85
CA LEU A 64 1.86 -0.99 -26.92
C LEU A 64 2.43 -0.52 -28.26
N GLN A 65 3.41 0.39 -28.25
CA GLN A 65 4.16 0.74 -29.45
C GLN A 65 5.12 -0.39 -29.84
N GLN A 66 5.89 -0.92 -28.87
CA GLN A 66 6.86 -1.99 -29.11
C GLN A 66 6.22 -3.25 -29.70
N ILE A 67 5.10 -3.73 -29.15
CA ILE A 67 4.45 -4.96 -29.63
C ILE A 67 3.95 -4.87 -31.08
N ARG A 68 3.71 -3.65 -31.60
CA ARG A 68 3.29 -3.43 -32.99
C ARG A 68 4.44 -3.59 -33.99
N GLU A 69 5.68 -3.42 -33.50
CA GLU A 69 6.91 -3.54 -34.29
C GLU A 69 7.63 -4.87 -34.04
N GLU A 70 7.21 -5.61 -33.01
CA GLU A 70 7.82 -6.86 -32.57
C GLU A 70 7.62 -8.02 -33.57
N GLN A 71 8.72 -8.72 -33.85
CA GLN A 71 8.73 -9.89 -34.73
C GLN A 71 8.49 -11.19 -33.94
N ASP A 72 8.97 -11.27 -32.70
CA ASP A 72 8.79 -12.42 -31.80
C ASP A 72 7.82 -12.10 -30.66
N VAL A 73 6.53 -11.99 -31.03
CA VAL A 73 5.45 -11.74 -30.06
C VAL A 73 5.34 -12.83 -28.98
N PRO A 74 5.58 -14.13 -29.25
CA PRO A 74 5.68 -15.16 -28.21
C PRO A 74 6.71 -14.87 -27.13
N GLU A 75 7.94 -14.52 -27.51
CA GLU A 75 9.00 -14.20 -26.55
C GLU A 75 8.68 -12.90 -25.78
N PHE A 76 8.21 -11.86 -26.48
CA PHE A 76 7.75 -10.64 -25.83
C PHE A 76 6.67 -10.91 -24.78
N ALA A 77 5.69 -11.77 -25.10
CA ALA A 77 4.64 -12.15 -24.16
C ALA A 77 5.17 -12.91 -22.94
N ALA A 78 6.20 -13.75 -23.12
CA ALA A 78 6.84 -14.47 -22.03
C ALA A 78 7.60 -13.53 -21.09
N GLN A 79 8.35 -12.59 -21.65
CA GLN A 79 9.08 -11.56 -20.91
C GLN A 79 8.13 -10.64 -20.15
N LEU A 80 7.09 -10.11 -20.83
CA LEU A 80 6.09 -9.26 -20.19
C LEU A 80 5.32 -9.99 -19.10
N PHE A 81 5.00 -11.29 -19.28
CA PHE A 81 4.36 -12.08 -18.24
C PHE A 81 5.26 -12.19 -16.99
N ALA A 82 6.54 -12.52 -17.17
CA ALA A 82 7.50 -12.61 -16.07
C ALA A 82 7.67 -11.25 -15.37
N GLU A 83 7.75 -10.16 -16.12
CA GLU A 83 7.85 -8.81 -15.56
C GLU A 83 6.59 -8.40 -14.80
N CYS A 84 5.39 -8.70 -15.32
CA CYS A 84 4.14 -8.43 -14.61
C CYS A 84 4.02 -9.22 -13.30
N GLN A 85 4.48 -10.47 -13.27
CA GLN A 85 4.54 -11.26 -12.04
C GLN A 85 5.50 -10.67 -10.99
N GLU A 86 6.47 -9.87 -11.42
CA GLU A 86 7.50 -9.31 -10.54
C GLU A 86 7.19 -7.88 -10.09
N LYS A 87 6.83 -7.00 -11.03
CA LYS A 87 6.71 -5.56 -10.80
C LYS A 87 5.28 -5.14 -10.50
N PHE A 88 4.30 -5.87 -11.04
CA PHE A 88 2.88 -5.51 -10.99
C PHE A 88 2.01 -6.52 -10.22
N PHE A 89 2.61 -7.40 -9.41
CA PHE A 89 1.88 -8.41 -8.63
C PHE A 89 0.87 -7.82 -7.63
N GLU A 90 1.00 -6.55 -7.29
CA GLU A 90 0.07 -5.81 -6.42
C GLU A 90 -1.16 -5.27 -7.17
N ASN A 91 -1.14 -5.32 -8.51
CA ASN A 91 -2.16 -4.76 -9.40
C ASN A 91 -2.90 -5.86 -10.16
N SER A 92 -4.13 -5.56 -10.62
CA SER A 92 -4.90 -6.41 -11.52
C SER A 92 -4.35 -6.50 -12.96
N TYR A 93 -3.24 -5.81 -13.27
CA TYR A 93 -2.68 -5.72 -14.63
C TYR A 93 -2.29 -7.09 -15.20
N LEU A 94 -1.74 -7.97 -14.35
CA LEU A 94 -1.38 -9.33 -14.77
C LEU A 94 -2.62 -10.12 -15.22
N GLU A 95 -3.74 -10.01 -14.51
CA GLU A 95 -4.99 -10.70 -14.85
C GLU A 95 -5.62 -10.12 -16.14
N ASP A 96 -5.52 -8.80 -16.33
CA ASP A 96 -5.99 -8.14 -17.56
C ASP A 96 -5.20 -8.57 -18.80
N LEU A 97 -3.87 -8.68 -18.67
CA LEU A 97 -2.97 -9.03 -19.78
C LEU A 97 -2.90 -10.54 -20.02
N PHE A 98 -3.03 -11.35 -18.97
CA PHE A 98 -2.82 -12.81 -18.99
C PHE A 98 -3.89 -13.55 -18.19
N PRO A 99 -5.16 -13.52 -18.62
CA PRO A 99 -6.30 -14.05 -17.86
C PRO A 99 -6.25 -15.56 -17.63
N ARG A 100 -5.41 -16.32 -18.36
CA ARG A 100 -5.21 -17.76 -18.13
C ARG A 100 -4.09 -18.08 -17.13
N GLY A 101 -3.43 -17.06 -16.57
CA GLY A 101 -2.30 -17.25 -15.65
C GLY A 101 -1.04 -17.80 -16.32
N SER A 102 -0.89 -17.61 -17.63
CA SER A 102 0.28 -18.01 -18.42
C SER A 102 0.59 -16.98 -19.49
N ALA A 103 1.81 -17.00 -20.02
CA ALA A 103 2.19 -16.15 -21.16
C ALA A 103 1.32 -16.45 -22.38
N GLN A 104 0.63 -15.42 -22.89
CA GLN A 104 -0.32 -15.54 -24.00
C GLN A 104 -0.05 -14.47 -25.05
N ALA A 105 0.62 -14.83 -26.15
CA ALA A 105 0.86 -13.91 -27.27
C ALA A 105 -0.43 -13.54 -28.03
N SER A 106 -1.30 -14.53 -28.27
CA SER A 106 -2.53 -14.31 -29.03
C SER A 106 -3.42 -13.26 -28.36
N GLY A 107 -3.72 -12.19 -29.09
CA GLY A 107 -4.57 -11.08 -28.61
C GLY A 107 -3.93 -10.18 -27.55
N LEU A 108 -2.62 -10.28 -27.30
CA LEU A 108 -1.92 -9.48 -26.29
C LEU A 108 -2.02 -7.98 -26.58
N GLU A 109 -1.78 -7.54 -27.82
CA GLU A 109 -1.93 -6.12 -28.21
C GLU A 109 -3.32 -5.58 -27.86
N ARG A 110 -4.37 -6.35 -28.16
CA ARG A 110 -5.75 -5.96 -27.84
C ARG A 110 -5.96 -5.80 -26.33
N ARG A 111 -5.45 -6.73 -25.52
CA ARG A 111 -5.56 -6.67 -24.05
C ARG A 111 -4.74 -5.50 -23.49
N LEU A 112 -3.56 -5.24 -24.04
CA LEU A 112 -2.72 -4.11 -23.65
C LEU A 112 -3.39 -2.76 -23.96
N ASN A 113 -4.00 -2.63 -25.15
CA ASN A 113 -4.80 -1.45 -25.50
C ASN A 113 -6.03 -1.29 -24.57
N GLN A 114 -6.69 -2.39 -24.20
CA GLN A 114 -7.80 -2.37 -23.24
C GLN A 114 -7.34 -1.92 -21.85
N LEU A 115 -6.18 -2.40 -21.38
CA LEU A 115 -5.57 -1.96 -20.12
C LEU A 115 -5.26 -0.45 -20.17
N CYS A 116 -4.64 0.05 -21.24
CA CYS A 116 -4.35 1.47 -21.41
C CYS A 116 -5.63 2.34 -21.35
N LYS A 117 -6.72 1.88 -21.98
CA LYS A 117 -8.02 2.56 -21.93
C LYS A 117 -8.63 2.56 -20.53
N ARG A 118 -8.56 1.42 -19.82
CA ARG A 118 -9.01 1.30 -18.42
C ARG A 118 -8.25 2.26 -17.52
N LEU A 119 -6.92 2.24 -17.58
CA LEU A 119 -6.05 3.12 -16.80
C LEU A 119 -6.30 4.59 -17.11
N THR A 120 -6.46 4.96 -18.40
CA THR A 120 -6.80 6.33 -18.80
C THR A 120 -8.12 6.79 -18.17
N GLN A 121 -9.14 5.93 -18.19
CA GLN A 121 -10.43 6.22 -17.57
C GLN A 121 -10.28 6.44 -16.06
N GLU A 122 -9.59 5.53 -15.38
CA GLU A 122 -9.35 5.56 -13.94
C GLU A 122 -8.57 6.78 -13.50
N LEU A 123 -7.45 7.07 -14.18
CA LEU A 123 -6.61 8.25 -13.94
C LEU A 123 -7.38 9.55 -14.14
N THR A 124 -8.18 9.61 -15.22
CA THR A 124 -9.00 10.79 -15.49
C THR A 124 -10.04 10.96 -14.40
N GLN A 125 -10.78 9.90 -14.04
CA GLN A 125 -11.77 9.94 -12.96
C GLN A 125 -11.16 10.41 -11.62
N GLU A 126 -10.03 9.84 -11.22
CA GLU A 126 -9.34 10.19 -9.98
C GLU A 126 -8.88 11.65 -9.97
N SER A 127 -8.30 12.12 -11.08
CA SER A 127 -7.82 13.51 -11.22
C SER A 127 -8.93 14.56 -11.04
N LEU A 128 -10.19 14.21 -11.30
CA LEU A 128 -11.35 15.08 -11.08
C LEU A 128 -11.73 15.19 -9.60
N CYS A 129 -11.32 14.21 -8.81
CA CYS A 129 -11.68 14.09 -7.41
C CYS A 129 -10.58 14.61 -6.47
N LEU A 130 -9.33 14.76 -6.94
CA LEU A 130 -8.19 15.17 -6.09
C LEU A 130 -8.33 16.59 -5.52
N VAL A 131 -8.79 17.55 -6.33
CA VAL A 131 -9.02 18.94 -5.91
C VAL A 131 -10.46 19.34 -6.28
N PRO A 132 -11.42 19.26 -5.33
CA PRO A 132 -12.81 19.58 -5.59
C PRO A 132 -12.97 20.97 -6.20
N GLY A 133 -13.75 21.07 -7.28
CA GLY A 133 -14.00 22.34 -7.99
C GLY A 133 -12.98 22.67 -9.08
N LEU A 134 -11.76 22.13 -9.02
CA LEU A 134 -10.74 22.40 -10.03
C LEU A 134 -11.13 22.03 -11.47
N PRO A 135 -11.84 20.90 -11.72
CA PRO A 135 -12.34 20.60 -13.07
C PRO A 135 -13.29 21.67 -13.64
N MET A 136 -14.08 22.31 -12.77
CA MET A 136 -15.05 23.33 -13.18
C MET A 136 -14.32 24.62 -13.57
N LEU A 137 -13.35 25.04 -12.75
CA LEU A 137 -12.45 26.16 -13.05
C LEU A 137 -11.63 25.92 -14.33
N TRP A 138 -11.19 24.69 -14.56
CA TRP A 138 -10.52 24.31 -15.81
C TRP A 138 -11.42 24.52 -17.02
N CYS A 139 -12.66 24.01 -16.99
CA CYS A 139 -13.63 24.21 -18.06
C CYS A 139 -13.95 25.68 -18.29
N GLU A 140 -14.06 26.48 -17.23
CA GLU A 140 -14.28 27.92 -17.32
C GLU A 140 -13.10 28.63 -17.99
N ALA A 141 -11.87 28.41 -17.49
CA ALA A 141 -10.66 29.04 -18.00
C ALA A 141 -10.38 28.71 -19.48
N HIS A 142 -10.75 27.52 -19.93
CA HIS A 142 -10.52 27.04 -21.29
C HIS A 142 -11.76 27.12 -22.18
N LYS A 143 -12.84 27.77 -21.71
CA LYS A 143 -14.10 27.94 -22.43
C LYS A 143 -14.68 26.61 -22.94
N ILE A 144 -14.52 25.54 -22.17
CA ILE A 144 -15.06 24.21 -22.48
C ILE A 144 -16.53 24.19 -22.02
N PRO A 145 -17.51 24.10 -22.94
CA PRO A 145 -18.93 24.20 -22.58
C PRO A 145 -19.40 23.02 -21.71
N SER A 146 -18.85 21.83 -21.98
CA SER A 146 -19.07 20.62 -21.19
C SER A 146 -17.98 19.61 -21.49
N TRP A 147 -17.31 19.10 -20.47
CA TRP A 147 -16.39 17.97 -20.57
C TRP A 147 -17.07 16.71 -20.04
N SER A 148 -17.11 15.66 -20.86
CA SER A 148 -17.73 14.38 -20.51
C SER A 148 -16.64 13.35 -20.25
N VAL A 149 -16.65 12.76 -19.05
CA VAL A 149 -15.66 11.75 -18.63
C VAL A 149 -16.39 10.47 -18.28
N ALA A 150 -16.02 9.37 -18.92
CA ALA A 150 -16.52 8.05 -18.53
C ALA A 150 -16.00 7.69 -17.14
N ILE A 151 -16.87 7.21 -16.25
CA ILE A 151 -16.52 6.86 -14.87
C ILE A 151 -17.11 5.51 -14.49
N GLN A 152 -16.48 4.86 -13.53
CA GLN A 152 -16.94 3.63 -12.89
C GLN A 152 -17.28 3.94 -11.43
N LEU A 153 -18.56 3.83 -11.07
CA LEU A 153 -19.10 4.03 -9.72
C LEU A 153 -19.75 2.76 -9.15
N GLY A 154 -19.38 1.60 -9.69
CA GLY A 154 -19.62 0.30 -9.07
C GLY A 154 -18.88 0.17 -7.74
N GLY A 155 -19.12 -0.93 -7.02
CA GLY A 155 -18.32 -1.27 -5.86
C GLY A 155 -16.91 -1.62 -6.31
N ASN A 156 -15.89 -1.02 -5.70
CA ASN A 156 -14.50 -1.29 -6.01
C ASN A 156 -13.79 -1.77 -4.74
N VAL A 157 -13.35 -3.02 -4.74
CA VAL A 157 -12.70 -3.65 -3.58
C VAL A 157 -11.25 -3.22 -3.42
N GLU A 158 -10.53 -2.94 -4.50
CA GLU A 158 -9.14 -2.43 -4.49
C GLU A 158 -9.10 -1.02 -3.87
N ARG A 159 -10.08 -0.19 -4.23
CA ARG A 159 -10.23 1.20 -3.73
C ARG A 159 -11.04 1.30 -2.45
N VAL A 160 -11.66 0.19 -2.02
CA VAL A 160 -12.51 0.12 -0.82
C VAL A 160 -13.68 1.10 -0.89
N GLU A 161 -14.32 1.15 -2.06
CA GLU A 161 -15.45 2.04 -2.35
C GLU A 161 -16.74 1.24 -2.53
N THR A 162 -17.84 1.79 -2.01
CA THR A 162 -19.18 1.21 -2.18
C THR A 162 -19.86 1.79 -3.43
N VAL A 163 -20.86 1.07 -3.97
CA VAL A 163 -21.61 1.52 -5.14
C VAL A 163 -22.19 2.92 -4.94
N GLY A 164 -21.90 3.82 -5.87
CA GLY A 164 -22.40 5.20 -5.85
C GLY A 164 -21.78 6.05 -4.75
N THR A 165 -20.53 5.79 -4.38
CA THR A 165 -19.74 6.69 -3.53
C THR A 165 -18.56 7.25 -4.31
N MET A 166 -18.21 8.50 -4.03
CA MET A 166 -17.03 9.17 -4.59
C MET A 166 -16.23 9.80 -3.47
N ALA A 167 -14.95 9.45 -3.35
CA ALA A 167 -14.04 10.07 -2.40
C ALA A 167 -13.51 11.39 -2.97
N MET A 168 -13.90 12.53 -2.37
CA MET A 168 -13.55 13.86 -2.87
C MET A 168 -12.46 14.51 -2.01
N GLY A 169 -11.46 15.08 -2.66
CA GLY A 169 -10.30 15.69 -2.02
C GLY A 169 -9.35 14.68 -1.38
N LEU A 170 -8.37 15.23 -0.66
CA LEU A 170 -7.36 14.45 0.06
C LEU A 170 -7.80 14.06 1.48
N GLY A 171 -8.74 14.82 2.08
CA GLY A 171 -9.21 14.61 3.46
C GLY A 171 -10.01 13.33 3.72
N GLY A 172 -10.22 12.49 2.70
CA GLY A 172 -10.85 11.17 2.88
C GLY A 172 -12.38 11.18 3.03
N ASP A 173 -13.02 12.34 2.90
CA ASP A 173 -14.47 12.47 2.82
C ASP A 173 -15.01 11.74 1.58
N SER A 174 -16.17 11.10 1.74
CA SER A 174 -16.91 10.51 0.63
C SER A 174 -18.28 11.14 0.47
N TYR A 175 -18.77 11.14 -0.76
CA TYR A 175 -20.08 11.66 -1.11
C TYR A 175 -20.91 10.52 -1.66
N GLU A 176 -22.11 10.37 -1.11
CA GLU A 176 -23.00 9.26 -1.39
C GLU A 176 -24.15 9.68 -2.31
N ALA A 177 -24.28 8.95 -3.41
CA ALA A 177 -25.34 9.11 -4.39
C ALA A 177 -26.72 8.84 -3.79
N PRO A 178 -27.76 9.58 -4.22
CA PRO A 178 -29.13 9.28 -3.82
C PRO A 178 -29.58 7.89 -4.30
N SER A 179 -30.55 7.28 -3.61
CA SER A 179 -31.03 5.92 -3.87
C SER A 179 -31.51 5.68 -5.30
N SER A 180 -32.07 6.69 -5.96
CA SER A 180 -32.43 6.64 -7.39
C SER A 180 -31.21 6.41 -8.29
N LEU A 181 -30.14 7.15 -8.07
CA LEU A 181 -28.90 7.02 -8.83
C LEU A 181 -28.19 5.70 -8.52
N LYS A 182 -28.19 5.24 -7.27
CA LYS A 182 -27.64 3.92 -6.91
C LYS A 182 -28.36 2.77 -7.62
N ARG A 183 -29.69 2.85 -7.78
CA ARG A 183 -30.45 1.87 -8.57
C ARG A 183 -30.06 1.91 -10.04
N ALA A 184 -29.92 3.10 -10.62
CA ALA A 184 -29.47 3.26 -12.00
C ALA A 184 -28.05 2.72 -12.21
N LEU A 185 -27.13 2.97 -11.27
CA LEU A 185 -25.77 2.41 -11.29
C LEU A 185 -25.78 0.88 -11.27
N LYS A 186 -26.63 0.24 -10.46
CA LYS A 186 -26.74 -1.23 -10.47
C LYS A 186 -27.18 -1.76 -11.83
N GLN A 187 -28.09 -1.06 -12.51
CA GLN A 187 -28.58 -1.44 -13.84
C GLN A 187 -27.54 -1.21 -14.95
N SER A 188 -26.65 -0.23 -14.79
CA SER A 188 -25.58 0.09 -15.74
C SER A 188 -24.24 -0.59 -15.43
N ALA A 189 -24.23 -1.60 -14.55
CA ALA A 189 -22.99 -2.24 -14.07
C ALA A 189 -21.95 -1.22 -13.53
N GLY A 190 -22.44 -0.17 -12.89
CA GLY A 190 -21.66 0.91 -12.31
C GLY A 190 -21.17 1.97 -13.30
N LEU A 191 -21.34 1.76 -14.61
CA LEU A 191 -20.93 2.70 -15.64
C LEU A 191 -21.76 3.97 -15.60
N ALA A 192 -21.08 5.11 -15.65
CA ALA A 192 -21.70 6.43 -15.73
C ALA A 192 -20.79 7.43 -16.48
N THR A 193 -21.28 8.64 -16.68
CA THR A 193 -20.50 9.75 -17.24
C THR A 193 -20.53 10.93 -16.27
N LEU A 194 -19.36 11.44 -15.89
CA LEU A 194 -19.25 12.72 -15.21
C LEU A 194 -19.33 13.84 -16.24
N LEU A 195 -20.26 14.76 -16.04
CA LEU A 195 -20.42 15.97 -16.84
C LEU A 195 -19.85 17.15 -16.05
N VAL A 196 -18.72 17.67 -16.51
CA VAL A 196 -18.04 18.82 -15.92
C VAL A 196 -18.38 20.07 -16.75
N ARG A 197 -18.98 21.07 -16.13
CA ARG A 197 -19.23 22.40 -16.70
C ARG A 197 -18.60 23.47 -15.81
N ALA A 198 -18.47 24.68 -16.32
CA ALA A 198 -17.83 25.81 -15.63
C ALA A 198 -18.29 26.02 -14.17
N ASN A 199 -19.54 25.71 -13.83
CA ASN A 199 -20.08 25.88 -12.48
C ASN A 199 -20.81 24.64 -11.93
N LYS A 200 -20.76 23.49 -12.61
CA LYS A 200 -21.56 22.33 -12.22
C LYS A 200 -20.87 21.01 -12.55
N LEU A 201 -20.93 20.10 -11.59
CA LEU A 201 -20.51 18.72 -11.74
C LEU A 201 -21.75 17.82 -11.60
N SER A 202 -22.03 16.99 -12.61
CA SER A 202 -23.19 16.08 -12.62
C SER A 202 -22.80 14.67 -13.03
N VAL A 203 -23.53 13.67 -12.57
CA VAL A 203 -23.42 12.28 -13.04
C VAL A 203 -24.57 11.97 -13.97
N LYS A 204 -24.27 11.43 -15.15
CA LYS A 204 -25.22 11.00 -16.17
C LYS A 204 -25.21 9.48 -16.32
N ILE A 205 -26.41 8.88 -16.34
CA ILE A 205 -26.62 7.46 -16.66
C ILE A 205 -27.79 7.39 -17.65
N GLY A 206 -27.53 6.96 -18.88
CA GLY A 206 -28.52 7.01 -19.96
C GLY A 206 -29.04 8.43 -20.17
N ARG A 207 -30.34 8.65 -19.94
CA ARG A 207 -30.99 9.97 -20.03
C ARG A 207 -31.06 10.74 -18.71
N THR A 208 -30.77 10.08 -17.59
CA THR A 208 -30.86 10.68 -16.26
C THR A 208 -29.59 11.45 -15.95
N VAL A 209 -29.72 12.71 -15.52
CA VAL A 209 -28.61 13.56 -15.07
C VAL A 209 -28.88 14.01 -13.65
N THR A 210 -28.00 13.64 -12.72
CA THR A 210 -28.11 13.96 -11.30
C THR A 210 -26.95 14.88 -10.91
N PRO A 211 -27.19 16.05 -10.31
CA PRO A 211 -26.11 16.92 -9.85
C PRO A 211 -25.30 16.23 -8.73
N LEU A 212 -23.97 16.39 -8.77
CA LEU A 212 -23.06 16.02 -7.69
C LEU A 212 -22.80 17.25 -6.81
N CYS A 213 -22.35 18.35 -7.43
CA CYS A 213 -22.19 19.65 -6.79
C CYS A 213 -22.30 20.81 -7.79
N THR A 214 -22.54 22.00 -7.26
CA THR A 214 -22.58 23.26 -8.00
C THR A 214 -21.59 24.24 -7.35
N MET A 215 -20.82 24.96 -8.16
CA MET A 215 -19.90 25.98 -7.70
C MET A 215 -20.61 27.34 -7.64
N ARG A 216 -20.55 27.99 -6.48
CA ARG A 216 -21.06 29.35 -6.24
C ARG A 216 -19.95 30.22 -5.69
N GLY A 217 -19.37 31.07 -6.54
CA GLY A 217 -18.11 31.74 -6.22
C GLY A 217 -17.02 30.71 -5.92
N TYR A 218 -16.38 30.80 -4.76
CA TYR A 218 -15.34 29.86 -4.31
C TYR A 218 -15.87 28.68 -3.46
N ARG A 219 -17.19 28.49 -3.37
CA ARG A 219 -17.81 27.44 -2.55
C ARG A 219 -18.48 26.37 -3.41
N LEU A 220 -18.48 25.14 -2.90
CA LEU A 220 -19.17 24.00 -3.50
C LEU A 220 -20.43 23.66 -2.71
N ASP A 221 -21.57 23.76 -3.38
CA ASP A 221 -22.86 23.31 -2.88
C ASP A 221 -23.08 21.86 -3.33
N TRP A 222 -23.01 20.93 -2.38
CA TRP A 222 -23.12 19.50 -2.64
C TRP A 222 -24.59 19.05 -2.68
N SER A 223 -24.93 18.28 -3.72
CA SER A 223 -26.25 17.63 -3.83
C SER A 223 -26.24 16.21 -3.28
N TRP A 224 -25.06 15.58 -3.20
CA TRP A 224 -24.89 14.26 -2.61
C TRP A 224 -24.64 14.35 -1.11
N GLN A 225 -25.05 13.31 -0.38
CA GLN A 225 -24.87 13.28 1.06
C GLN A 225 -23.38 13.13 1.41
N ARG A 226 -22.83 14.10 2.14
CA ARG A 226 -21.47 13.99 2.68
C ARG A 226 -21.42 12.92 3.76
N ARG A 227 -20.41 12.05 3.67
CA ARG A 227 -20.01 11.07 4.67
C ARG A 227 -18.59 11.44 5.11
N PRO A 228 -18.45 12.12 6.26
CA PRO A 228 -17.13 12.55 6.71
C PRO A 228 -16.25 11.33 6.98
N SER A 229 -14.94 11.47 6.76
CA SER A 229 -14.00 10.44 7.16
C SER A 229 -14.03 10.23 8.68
N THR A 230 -14.04 8.98 9.12
CA THR A 230 -13.89 8.69 10.55
C THR A 230 -12.44 8.93 10.95
N VAL A 231 -12.18 9.88 11.84
CA VAL A 231 -10.86 10.10 12.42
C VAL A 231 -10.67 9.13 13.60
N ALA A 232 -9.60 8.35 13.59
CA ALA A 232 -9.23 7.53 14.73
C ALA A 232 -8.34 8.27 15.72
N ILE A 233 -7.38 9.06 15.24
CA ILE A 233 -6.44 9.83 16.07
C ILE A 233 -6.10 11.16 15.37
N GLU A 234 -5.98 12.23 16.15
CA GLU A 234 -5.37 13.50 15.71
C GLU A 234 -3.86 13.47 16.02
N THR A 235 -3.03 13.82 15.04
CA THR A 235 -1.56 13.88 15.20
C THR A 235 -1.01 15.20 14.70
N GLU A 236 0.24 15.52 15.05
CA GLU A 236 0.92 16.70 14.52
C GLU A 236 1.07 16.68 12.99
N ALA A 237 1.15 15.49 12.40
CA ALA A 237 1.22 15.29 10.95
C ALA A 237 -0.17 15.35 10.26
N GLY A 238 -1.25 15.45 11.04
CA GLY A 238 -2.64 15.46 10.57
C GLY A 238 -3.48 14.31 11.10
N PRO A 239 -4.79 14.29 10.77
CA PRO A 239 -5.71 13.26 11.24
C PRO A 239 -5.44 11.90 10.57
N ILE A 240 -5.41 10.85 11.39
CA ILE A 240 -5.36 9.47 10.93
C ILE A 240 -6.78 8.99 10.72
N THR A 241 -7.12 8.67 9.47
CA THR A 241 -8.49 8.30 9.11
C THR A 241 -8.67 6.78 9.05
N VAL A 242 -9.88 6.32 9.36
CA VAL A 242 -10.30 4.94 9.20
C VAL A 242 -11.26 4.85 8.02
N GLY A 243 -10.89 4.03 7.05
CA GLY A 243 -11.70 3.74 5.88
C GLY A 243 -12.88 2.83 6.16
N GLN A 244 -13.62 2.50 5.11
CA GLN A 244 -14.60 1.42 5.14
C GLN A 244 -13.89 0.07 5.38
N THR A 245 -14.61 -0.91 5.92
CA THR A 245 -14.09 -2.26 6.13
C THR A 245 -14.19 -3.06 4.84
N LEU A 246 -13.06 -3.65 4.42
CA LEU A 246 -13.03 -4.62 3.33
C LEU A 246 -13.31 -6.02 3.90
N VAL A 247 -14.39 -6.64 3.44
CA VAL A 247 -14.85 -7.94 3.93
C VAL A 247 -14.48 -9.02 2.92
N TYR A 248 -13.82 -10.07 3.39
CA TYR A 248 -13.45 -11.22 2.57
C TYR A 248 -14.39 -12.40 2.81
N LYS A 249 -14.45 -13.28 1.82
CA LYS A 249 -15.04 -14.63 1.92
C LYS A 249 -14.05 -15.59 2.59
N GLU A 250 -14.51 -16.80 2.88
CA GLU A 250 -13.68 -17.88 3.45
C GLU A 250 -12.57 -18.35 2.48
N ASP A 251 -12.81 -18.23 1.17
CA ASP A 251 -11.85 -18.51 0.09
C ASP A 251 -10.79 -17.40 -0.10
N ARG A 252 -10.76 -16.41 0.81
CA ARG A 252 -9.86 -15.24 0.77
C ARG A 252 -10.05 -14.34 -0.45
N GLN A 253 -11.22 -14.39 -1.09
CA GLN A 253 -11.59 -13.42 -2.11
C GLN A 253 -12.33 -12.22 -1.47
N PRO A 254 -12.05 -10.98 -1.93
CA PRO A 254 -12.84 -9.81 -1.53
C PRO A 254 -14.33 -10.02 -1.83
N LYS A 255 -15.20 -9.76 -0.85
CA LYS A 255 -16.65 -9.94 -0.95
C LYS A 255 -17.38 -8.62 -1.15
N THR A 256 -17.14 -7.67 -0.25
CA THR A 256 -17.88 -6.42 -0.17
C THR A 256 -17.12 -5.39 0.65
N VAL A 257 -17.51 -4.14 0.51
CA VAL A 257 -17.09 -3.03 1.36
C VAL A 257 -18.25 -2.69 2.30
N ALA A 258 -17.96 -2.46 3.58
CA ALA A 258 -18.97 -2.16 4.61
C ALA A 258 -18.51 -1.02 5.51
N ALA A 259 -19.45 -0.36 6.18
CA ALA A 259 -19.11 0.67 7.18
C ALA A 259 -18.30 0.05 8.33
N THR A 260 -17.22 0.73 8.72
CA THR A 260 -16.43 0.33 9.88
C THR A 260 -17.17 0.64 11.16
N SER A 261 -17.29 -0.33 12.07
CA SER A 261 -17.96 -0.12 13.36
C SER A 261 -17.14 0.75 14.30
N THR A 262 -17.83 1.51 15.15
CA THR A 262 -17.21 2.35 16.19
C THR A 262 -16.29 1.55 17.11
N THR A 263 -16.65 0.31 17.44
CA THR A 263 -15.81 -0.61 18.22
C THR A 263 -14.44 -0.83 17.58
N GLN A 264 -14.37 -0.99 16.25
CA GLN A 264 -13.08 -1.19 15.58
C GLN A 264 -12.24 0.08 15.54
N VAL A 265 -12.89 1.24 15.36
CA VAL A 265 -12.22 2.55 15.44
C VAL A 265 -11.60 2.75 16.83
N THR A 266 -12.35 2.44 17.89
CA THR A 266 -11.85 2.50 19.27
C THR A 266 -10.68 1.55 19.52
N ARG A 267 -10.70 0.35 18.93
CA ARG A 267 -9.58 -0.60 19.05
C ARG A 267 -8.32 -0.11 18.34
N ILE A 268 -8.46 0.46 17.14
CA ILE A 268 -7.35 1.10 16.42
C ILE A 268 -6.76 2.25 17.24
N ASN A 269 -7.63 3.14 17.75
CA ASN A 269 -7.20 4.24 18.62
C ASN A 269 -6.42 3.75 19.85
N ARG A 270 -6.92 2.70 20.53
CA ARG A 270 -6.23 2.11 21.69
C ARG A 270 -4.85 1.54 21.33
N ALA A 271 -4.75 0.81 20.21
CA ALA A 271 -3.48 0.28 19.74
C ALA A 271 -2.49 1.40 19.43
N TRP A 272 -2.96 2.48 18.80
CA TRP A 272 -2.16 3.68 18.53
C TRP A 272 -1.65 4.35 19.81
N THR A 273 -2.51 4.59 20.80
CA THR A 273 -2.12 5.14 22.10
C THR A 273 -1.13 4.23 22.82
N THR A 274 -1.30 2.91 22.71
CA THR A 274 -0.33 1.96 23.30
C THR A 274 1.06 2.14 22.70
N ILE A 275 1.15 2.27 21.37
CA ILE A 275 2.43 2.49 20.68
C ILE A 275 3.03 3.83 21.13
N GLN A 276 2.22 4.89 21.24
CA GLN A 276 2.68 6.19 21.73
C GLN A 276 3.29 6.12 23.13
N GLU A 277 2.64 5.40 24.04
CA GLU A 277 3.11 5.27 25.43
C GLU A 277 4.31 4.33 25.58
N ALA A 278 4.38 3.26 24.78
CA ALA A 278 5.43 2.26 24.88
C ALA A 278 6.68 2.61 24.04
N TRP A 279 6.51 3.27 22.90
CA TRP A 279 7.57 3.60 21.96
C TRP A 279 7.28 4.93 21.22
N PRO A 280 7.50 6.09 21.88
CA PRO A 280 7.22 7.41 21.31
C PRO A 280 7.89 7.67 19.96
N GLU A 281 9.14 7.23 19.77
CA GLU A 281 9.88 7.44 18.52
C GLU A 281 9.27 6.62 17.37
N GLY A 282 8.89 5.36 17.64
CA GLY A 282 8.19 4.52 16.68
C GLY A 282 6.81 5.07 16.34
N HIS A 283 6.11 5.64 17.33
CA HIS A 283 4.86 6.37 17.12
C HIS A 283 5.03 7.61 16.24
N GLY A 284 6.13 8.35 16.38
CA GLY A 284 6.44 9.49 15.52
C GLY A 284 6.55 9.09 14.05
N VAL A 285 7.25 7.99 13.77
CA VAL A 285 7.35 7.42 12.41
C VAL A 285 5.98 6.88 11.94
N LEU A 286 5.24 6.23 12.83
CA LEU A 286 3.88 5.73 12.56
C LEU A 286 2.95 6.86 12.11
N SER A 287 2.97 7.98 12.83
CA SER A 287 2.15 9.17 12.55
C SER A 287 2.56 9.86 11.25
N LEU A 288 3.86 9.85 10.92
CA LEU A 288 4.36 10.47 9.71
C LEU A 288 4.03 9.66 8.44
N LEU A 289 4.08 8.34 8.53
CA LEU A 289 4.05 7.45 7.36
C LEU A 289 2.73 6.67 7.20
N THR A 290 1.77 6.84 8.10
CA THR A 290 0.41 6.28 7.96
C THR A 290 -0.57 7.43 7.95
N THR A 291 -1.48 7.46 6.97
CA THR A 291 -2.55 8.47 6.86
C THR A 291 -3.93 7.84 6.96
N ARG A 292 -4.06 6.59 6.49
CA ARG A 292 -5.35 5.90 6.45
C ARG A 292 -5.21 4.42 6.75
N ILE A 293 -6.07 3.93 7.64
CA ILE A 293 -6.20 2.51 7.96
C ILE A 293 -7.50 1.98 7.37
N VAL A 294 -7.41 0.92 6.58
CA VAL A 294 -8.55 0.16 6.07
C VAL A 294 -8.68 -1.12 6.90
N PRO A 295 -9.74 -1.25 7.72
CA PRO A 295 -9.97 -2.49 8.44
C PRO A 295 -10.29 -3.63 7.48
N LEU A 296 -9.66 -4.78 7.68
CA LEU A 296 -9.95 -6.03 6.98
C LEU A 296 -10.74 -6.95 7.88
N LYS A 297 -11.81 -7.52 7.35
CA LYS A 297 -12.48 -8.69 7.95
C LYS A 297 -12.17 -9.89 7.08
N ALA A 298 -11.05 -10.55 7.37
CA ALA A 298 -10.49 -11.59 6.52
C ALA A 298 -9.74 -12.66 7.33
N LYS A 299 -10.34 -13.84 7.46
CA LYS A 299 -9.70 -14.95 8.18
C LYS A 299 -8.43 -15.40 7.45
N GLY A 300 -7.30 -15.37 8.16
CA GLY A 300 -5.99 -15.79 7.62
C GLY A 300 -5.26 -14.74 6.78
N VAL A 301 -5.83 -13.54 6.60
CA VAL A 301 -5.10 -12.36 6.12
C VAL A 301 -4.74 -11.52 7.34
N VAL A 302 -3.47 -11.16 7.47
CA VAL A 302 -2.96 -10.39 8.62
C VAL A 302 -3.10 -8.90 8.32
N SER A 303 -2.32 -8.42 7.37
CA SER A 303 -2.30 -7.04 6.92
C SER A 303 -1.57 -6.98 5.57
N PHE A 304 -1.76 -5.89 4.85
CA PHE A 304 -0.97 -5.57 3.66
C PHE A 304 -1.00 -4.07 3.39
N SER A 305 -0.07 -3.63 2.57
CA SER A 305 0.02 -2.28 2.04
C SER A 305 0.58 -2.36 0.62
N TYR A 306 0.28 -1.33 -0.18
CA TYR A 306 0.76 -1.26 -1.55
C TYR A 306 1.93 -0.30 -1.66
N ARG A 307 2.95 -0.65 -2.45
CA ARG A 307 4.09 0.23 -2.70
C ARG A 307 3.64 1.56 -3.31
N HIS A 308 2.69 1.51 -4.25
CA HIS A 308 2.19 2.67 -4.99
C HIS A 308 1.22 3.55 -4.17
N SER A 309 0.72 3.08 -3.02
CA SER A 309 -0.20 3.83 -2.14
C SER A 309 0.39 4.06 -0.74
N PRO A 310 1.48 4.85 -0.62
CA PRO A 310 2.18 5.02 0.65
C PRO A 310 1.29 5.66 1.71
N GLY A 311 1.25 5.09 2.92
CA GLY A 311 0.43 5.59 4.03
C GLY A 311 -1.01 5.08 4.06
N LEU A 312 -1.38 4.20 3.13
CA LEU A 312 -2.59 3.39 3.20
C LEU A 312 -2.25 1.98 3.71
N SER A 313 -2.80 1.59 4.86
CA SER A 313 -2.56 0.28 5.48
C SER A 313 -3.85 -0.51 5.61
N PHE A 314 -3.87 -1.75 5.12
CA PHE A 314 -4.97 -2.67 5.27
C PHE A 314 -4.67 -3.63 6.41
N ILE A 315 -5.47 -3.61 7.48
CA ILE A 315 -5.14 -4.31 8.73
C ILE A 315 -6.33 -5.14 9.21
N ASN A 316 -6.11 -6.42 9.55
CA ASN A 316 -7.16 -7.26 10.10
C ASN A 316 -7.52 -6.87 11.54
N CYS A 317 -8.65 -6.21 11.68
CA CYS A 317 -9.16 -5.75 12.96
C CYS A 317 -10.19 -6.72 13.59
N PHE A 318 -10.54 -7.85 12.98
CA PHE A 318 -11.68 -8.67 13.45
C PHE A 318 -11.26 -9.98 14.11
N ASP A 319 -10.30 -10.70 13.53
CA ASP A 319 -9.95 -12.07 13.99
C ASP A 319 -8.60 -12.11 14.75
N ARG A 320 -8.17 -10.95 15.29
CA ARG A 320 -6.87 -10.75 15.92
C ARG A 320 -6.98 -9.97 17.24
N GLY A 321 -6.10 -10.28 18.19
CA GLY A 321 -6.08 -9.67 19.53
C GLY A 321 -5.52 -8.24 19.53
N ASN A 322 -5.54 -7.58 20.69
CA ASN A 322 -5.02 -6.20 20.78
C ASN A 322 -3.50 -6.13 20.52
N LEU A 323 -2.73 -7.12 21.00
CA LEU A 323 -1.29 -7.14 20.80
C LEU A 323 -0.94 -7.39 19.33
N ASP A 324 -1.75 -8.19 18.63
CA ASP A 324 -1.61 -8.41 17.19
C ASP A 324 -1.87 -7.11 16.42
N LEU A 325 -2.90 -6.33 16.80
CA LEU A 325 -3.21 -5.06 16.15
C LEU A 325 -2.09 -4.01 16.32
N VAL A 326 -1.42 -4.01 17.47
CA VAL A 326 -0.24 -3.15 17.73
C VAL A 326 0.93 -3.55 16.82
N ASP A 327 1.20 -4.85 16.69
CA ASP A 327 2.21 -5.39 15.77
C ASP A 327 1.88 -5.04 14.31
N ASP A 328 0.65 -5.33 13.86
CA ASP A 328 0.23 -5.11 12.48
C ASP A 328 0.32 -3.63 12.05
N LEU A 329 0.07 -2.68 12.97
CA LEU A 329 0.24 -1.24 12.70
C LEU A 329 1.69 -0.86 12.42
N ILE A 330 2.62 -1.34 13.25
CA ILE A 330 4.06 -1.09 13.05
C ILE A 330 4.58 -1.87 11.85
N HIS A 331 4.08 -3.08 11.61
CA HIS A 331 4.46 -3.91 10.47
C HIS A 331 4.17 -3.21 9.15
N GLU A 332 2.94 -2.75 8.93
CA GLU A 332 2.58 -2.03 7.71
C GLU A 332 3.26 -0.67 7.61
N ASN A 333 3.44 0.02 8.73
CA ASN A 333 4.20 1.26 8.74
C ASN A 333 5.68 1.06 8.34
N SER A 334 6.27 -0.06 8.73
CA SER A 334 7.64 -0.41 8.37
C SER A 334 7.78 -0.69 6.87
N HIS A 335 6.74 -1.26 6.23
CA HIS A 335 6.70 -1.37 4.76
C HIS A 335 6.67 0.01 4.10
N HIS A 336 5.84 0.95 4.60
CA HIS A 336 5.82 2.34 4.11
C HIS A 336 7.19 3.01 4.26
N HIS A 337 7.84 2.82 5.42
CA HIS A 337 9.16 3.37 5.71
C HIS A 337 10.22 2.83 4.75
N LEU A 338 10.32 1.52 4.59
CA LEU A 338 11.31 0.95 3.67
C LEU A 338 11.03 1.35 2.22
N ASN A 339 9.77 1.38 1.80
CA ASN A 339 9.41 1.80 0.44
C ASN A 339 9.82 3.26 0.18
N LEU A 340 9.71 4.14 1.17
CA LEU A 340 10.22 5.51 1.07
C LEU A 340 11.74 5.54 0.92
N LEU A 341 12.48 4.74 1.70
CA LEU A 341 13.94 4.64 1.59
C LEU A 341 14.37 4.10 0.22
N LEU A 342 13.70 3.07 -0.29
CA LEU A 342 13.97 2.47 -1.60
C LEU A 342 13.64 3.42 -2.77
N ARG A 343 12.73 4.37 -2.58
CA ARG A 343 12.48 5.44 -3.55
C ARG A 343 13.57 6.50 -3.53
N LYS A 344 14.15 6.77 -2.37
CA LYS A 344 15.14 7.84 -2.17
C LYS A 344 16.56 7.41 -2.48
N TYR A 345 16.89 6.14 -2.20
CA TYR A 345 18.24 5.61 -2.33
C TYR A 345 18.23 4.30 -3.12
N VAL A 346 19.20 4.15 -4.01
CA VAL A 346 19.49 2.86 -4.65
C VAL A 346 20.18 1.99 -3.61
N MET A 347 19.50 0.95 -3.11
CA MET A 347 20.03 0.09 -2.04
C MET A 347 20.85 -1.10 -2.57
N TYR A 348 20.56 -1.59 -3.77
CA TYR A 348 21.22 -2.74 -4.38
C TYR A 348 21.29 -2.59 -5.90
N GLN A 349 22.18 -3.36 -6.52
CA GLN A 349 22.45 -3.33 -7.96
C GLN A 349 21.84 -4.54 -8.66
N GLY A 350 21.22 -4.33 -9.83
CA GLY A 350 20.59 -5.37 -10.64
C GLY A 350 19.28 -5.90 -10.06
N ASP A 351 18.59 -6.76 -10.82
CA ASP A 351 17.21 -7.17 -10.51
C ASP A 351 17.12 -8.19 -9.36
N ARG A 352 18.17 -8.99 -9.12
CA ARG A 352 18.36 -9.88 -7.94
C ARG A 352 17.12 -10.69 -7.51
N ASN A 353 16.35 -11.17 -8.50
CA ASN A 353 15.11 -11.92 -8.29
C ASN A 353 15.28 -13.41 -8.05
N GLN A 354 16.52 -13.90 -8.14
CA GLN A 354 16.85 -15.29 -7.86
C GLN A 354 16.49 -15.63 -6.41
N GLN A 355 15.66 -16.65 -6.21
CA GLN A 355 15.25 -17.11 -4.89
C GLN A 355 16.36 -17.95 -4.26
N VAL A 356 17.37 -17.28 -3.71
CA VAL A 356 18.60 -17.93 -3.23
C VAL A 356 18.79 -17.85 -1.71
N PHE A 357 18.04 -16.98 -1.04
CA PHE A 357 18.16 -16.80 0.41
C PHE A 357 16.96 -17.36 1.13
N TYR A 358 17.19 -18.08 2.22
CA TYR A 358 16.12 -18.61 3.04
C TYR A 358 15.48 -17.49 3.87
N SER A 359 14.15 -17.41 3.84
CA SER A 359 13.40 -16.48 4.68
C SER A 359 12.89 -17.18 5.94
N PRO A 360 13.32 -16.77 7.14
CA PRO A 360 12.81 -17.28 8.42
C PRO A 360 11.28 -17.23 8.54
N TRP A 361 10.68 -16.15 8.02
CA TRP A 361 9.25 -15.87 8.17
C TRP A 361 8.38 -16.64 7.18
N ARG A 362 8.89 -16.90 5.97
CA ARG A 362 8.16 -17.63 4.92
C ARG A 362 8.53 -19.11 4.85
N ARG A 363 9.64 -19.51 5.47
CA ARG A 363 10.18 -20.88 5.46
C ARG A 363 10.43 -21.41 4.06
N SER A 364 10.86 -20.52 3.18
CA SER A 364 11.12 -20.79 1.76
C SER A 364 12.25 -19.90 1.28
N LEU A 365 12.85 -20.26 0.15
CA LEU A 365 13.77 -19.37 -0.54
C LEU A 365 13.03 -18.12 -1.04
N ARG A 366 13.73 -16.99 -1.07
CA ARG A 366 13.24 -15.67 -1.44
C ARG A 366 14.34 -14.88 -2.17
N PRO A 367 13.95 -13.91 -3.01
CA PRO A 367 14.90 -13.00 -3.60
C PRO A 367 15.54 -12.11 -2.55
N PHE A 368 16.70 -11.55 -2.87
CA PHE A 368 17.45 -10.65 -2.01
C PHE A 368 16.57 -9.51 -1.46
N ARG A 369 15.76 -8.88 -2.33
CA ARG A 369 14.81 -7.83 -1.96
C ARG A 369 13.84 -8.29 -0.87
N GLY A 370 13.34 -9.51 -0.96
CA GLY A 370 12.41 -10.07 0.03
C GLY A 370 13.06 -10.29 1.40
N ILE A 371 14.34 -10.64 1.43
CA ILE A 371 15.11 -10.74 2.68
C ILE A 371 15.38 -9.36 3.28
N LEU A 372 15.75 -8.37 2.45
CA LEU A 372 15.94 -6.99 2.91
C LEU A 372 14.65 -6.42 3.50
N GLN A 373 13.51 -6.65 2.83
CA GLN A 373 12.18 -6.26 3.33
C GLN A 373 11.85 -6.95 4.66
N GLY A 374 12.04 -8.27 4.74
CA GLY A 374 11.84 -9.00 5.97
C GLY A 374 12.72 -8.48 7.11
N ALA A 375 14.03 -8.42 6.91
CA ALA A 375 14.96 -7.96 7.93
C ALA A 375 14.62 -6.56 8.45
N PHE A 376 14.27 -5.62 7.57
CA PHE A 376 13.86 -4.28 7.98
C PHE A 376 12.58 -4.30 8.84
N THR A 377 11.50 -4.88 8.31
CA THR A 377 10.19 -4.86 8.98
C THR A 377 10.20 -5.62 10.30
N PHE A 378 10.90 -6.75 10.36
CA PHE A 378 10.98 -7.56 11.58
C PHE A 378 12.02 -7.03 12.58
N THR A 379 12.98 -6.20 12.16
CA THR A 379 13.78 -5.39 13.12
C THR A 379 12.87 -4.41 13.87
N MET A 380 11.97 -3.72 13.17
CA MET A 380 11.00 -2.82 13.81
C MET A 380 10.04 -3.59 14.72
N GLY A 381 9.63 -4.80 14.32
CA GLY A 381 8.86 -5.71 15.18
C GLY A 381 9.60 -6.11 16.45
N ALA A 382 10.88 -6.48 16.35
CA ALA A 382 11.72 -6.80 17.51
C ALA A 382 11.83 -5.60 18.47
N MET A 383 12.10 -4.40 17.94
CA MET A 383 12.10 -3.16 18.72
C MET A 383 10.75 -2.94 19.41
N LEU A 384 9.63 -3.04 18.70
CA LEU A 384 8.30 -2.88 19.28
C LEU A 384 8.08 -3.82 20.47
N PHE A 385 8.38 -5.11 20.31
CA PHE A 385 8.15 -6.09 21.37
C PHE A 385 9.08 -5.90 22.57
N GLU A 386 10.32 -5.48 22.35
CA GLU A 386 11.24 -5.07 23.42
C GLU A 386 10.66 -3.87 24.19
N ARG A 387 10.25 -2.82 23.48
CA ARG A 387 9.69 -1.59 24.07
C ARG A 387 8.42 -1.89 24.87
N LEU A 388 7.53 -2.74 24.35
CA LEU A 388 6.35 -3.21 25.07
C LEU A 388 6.71 -3.99 26.34
N SER A 389 7.72 -4.87 26.29
CA SER A 389 8.19 -5.63 27.46
C SER A 389 8.74 -4.70 28.54
N THR A 390 9.58 -3.74 28.15
CA THR A 390 10.19 -2.76 29.04
C THR A 390 9.12 -1.85 29.66
N TRP A 391 8.20 -1.34 28.84
CA TRP A 391 7.08 -0.50 29.29
C TRP A 391 6.16 -1.20 30.30
N ALA A 392 5.91 -2.50 30.10
CA ALA A 392 5.12 -3.33 31.01
C ALA A 392 5.85 -3.67 32.32
N SER A 393 7.19 -3.71 32.31
CA SER A 393 8.02 -4.08 33.45
C SER A 393 8.39 -2.90 34.35
N GLY A 394 8.22 -1.66 33.87
CA GLY A 394 8.49 -0.45 34.66
C GLY A 394 7.49 -0.20 35.80
N VAL A 395 7.74 0.84 36.59
CA VAL A 395 6.86 1.25 37.71
C VAL A 395 5.45 1.53 37.20
N GLY A 396 4.46 0.87 37.81
CA GLY A 396 3.05 0.93 37.39
C GLY A 396 2.72 0.21 36.07
N GLY A 397 3.70 -0.48 35.47
CA GLY A 397 3.59 -1.11 34.15
C GLY A 397 2.46 -2.15 34.07
N ALA A 398 2.30 -3.00 35.09
CA ALA A 398 1.21 -4.00 35.13
C ALA A 398 -0.19 -3.36 35.05
N ALA A 399 -0.40 -2.23 35.73
CA ALA A 399 -1.68 -1.51 35.67
C ALA A 399 -1.89 -0.87 34.30
N ARG A 400 -0.86 -0.24 33.71
CA ARG A 400 -0.92 0.31 32.34
C ARG A 400 -1.20 -0.77 31.30
N TRP A 401 -0.50 -1.90 31.37
CA TRP A 401 -0.66 -3.07 30.50
C TRP A 401 -2.10 -3.58 30.50
N LYS A 402 -2.70 -3.74 31.70
CA LYS A 402 -4.10 -4.14 31.84
C LYS A 402 -5.07 -3.09 31.28
N ARG A 403 -4.83 -1.79 31.50
CA ARG A 403 -5.66 -0.70 30.94
C ARG A 403 -5.62 -0.65 29.41
N ALA A 404 -4.47 -0.95 28.81
CA ALA A 404 -4.34 -1.11 27.36
C ALA A 404 -5.06 -2.35 26.81
N GLY A 405 -5.63 -3.19 27.68
CA GLY A 405 -6.42 -4.35 27.31
C GLY A 405 -5.57 -5.57 26.96
N PHE A 406 -4.38 -5.68 27.57
CA PHE A 406 -3.52 -6.86 27.47
C PHE A 406 -3.57 -7.72 28.73
N THR A 407 -3.21 -8.98 28.56
CA THR A 407 -3.13 -9.99 29.61
C THR A 407 -1.67 -10.35 29.93
N GLU A 408 -1.44 -11.07 31.03
CA GLU A 408 -0.10 -11.63 31.32
C GLU A 408 0.38 -12.59 30.22
N LYS A 409 -0.55 -13.32 29.59
CA LYS A 409 -0.23 -14.16 28.43
C LYS A 409 0.30 -13.32 27.27
N ASP A 410 -0.23 -12.11 27.06
CA ASP A 410 0.24 -11.22 26.00
C ASP A 410 1.64 -10.69 26.32
N LEU A 411 1.98 -10.43 27.58
CA LEU A 411 3.33 -10.01 27.96
C LEU A 411 4.35 -11.11 27.70
N GLN A 412 4.04 -12.34 28.11
CA GLN A 412 4.88 -13.51 27.77
C GLN A 412 5.00 -13.71 26.26
N ARG A 413 3.91 -13.47 25.51
CA ARG A 413 3.91 -13.57 24.05
C ARG A 413 4.76 -12.48 23.41
N ALA A 414 4.71 -11.24 23.89
CA ALA A 414 5.54 -10.14 23.39
C ALA A 414 7.03 -10.45 23.58
N ARG A 415 7.43 -10.90 24.77
CA ARG A 415 8.82 -11.32 25.04
C ARG A 415 9.27 -12.48 24.15
N PHE A 416 8.40 -13.48 23.97
CA PHE A 416 8.65 -14.59 23.04
C PHE A 416 8.84 -14.09 21.60
N ARG A 417 7.93 -13.23 21.11
CA ARG A 417 8.00 -12.68 19.76
C ARG A 417 9.26 -11.83 19.56
N CYS A 418 9.66 -11.02 20.55
CA CYS A 418 10.92 -10.28 20.49
C CYS A 418 12.11 -11.23 20.25
N LEU A 419 12.25 -12.27 21.07
CA LEU A 419 13.32 -13.27 20.91
C LEU A 419 13.25 -13.99 19.56
N GLU A 420 12.05 -14.38 19.12
CA GLU A 420 11.84 -15.02 17.82
C GLU A 420 12.28 -14.13 16.65
N GLU A 421 11.95 -12.84 16.69
CA GLU A 421 12.36 -11.88 15.66
C GLU A 421 13.86 -11.58 15.73
N VAL A 422 14.47 -11.46 16.92
CA VAL A 422 15.93 -11.32 17.06
C VAL A 422 16.66 -12.46 16.35
N GLU A 423 16.31 -13.72 16.63
CA GLU A 423 16.95 -14.88 15.99
C GLU A 423 16.75 -14.88 14.46
N SER A 424 15.54 -14.53 14.01
CA SER A 424 15.18 -14.48 12.58
C SER A 424 15.91 -13.37 11.82
N VAL A 425 16.00 -12.19 12.43
CA VAL A 425 16.67 -11.05 11.83
C VAL A 425 18.17 -11.28 11.80
N ARG A 426 18.79 -11.79 12.88
CA ARG A 426 20.22 -12.14 12.88
C ARG A 426 20.57 -13.12 11.76
N TYR A 427 19.75 -14.16 11.57
CA TYR A 427 19.90 -15.08 10.44
C TYR A 427 19.93 -14.31 9.11
N SER A 428 18.97 -13.43 8.89
CA SER A 428 18.84 -12.69 7.64
C SER A 428 19.96 -11.66 7.43
N ILE A 429 20.46 -11.05 8.51
CA ILE A 429 21.58 -10.11 8.46
C ILE A 429 22.84 -10.78 7.96
N HIS A 430 23.14 -12.01 8.41
CA HIS A 430 24.29 -12.75 7.87
C HIS A 430 24.17 -12.98 6.35
N ASP A 431 22.95 -13.21 5.83
CA ASP A 431 22.72 -13.36 4.39
C ASP A 431 22.90 -12.02 3.65
N LEU A 432 22.42 -10.92 4.24
CA LEU A 432 22.59 -9.58 3.68
C LEU A 432 24.06 -9.12 3.69
N GLU A 433 24.81 -9.46 4.75
CA GLU A 433 26.25 -9.21 4.84
C GLU A 433 27.02 -10.07 3.83
N TYR A 434 26.63 -11.33 3.63
CA TYR A 434 27.22 -12.14 2.59
C TYR A 434 26.98 -11.54 1.20
N ALA A 435 25.74 -11.13 0.91
CA ALA A 435 25.40 -10.44 -0.33
C ALA A 435 26.18 -9.12 -0.50
N SER A 436 26.49 -8.43 0.60
CA SER A 436 27.31 -7.22 0.64
C SER A 436 28.77 -7.49 0.27
N TRP A 437 29.43 -8.38 1.01
CA TRP A 437 30.89 -8.55 0.99
C TRP A 437 31.36 -9.48 -0.12
N HIS A 438 30.63 -10.58 -0.34
CA HIS A 438 31.03 -11.61 -1.29
C HIS A 438 30.40 -11.40 -2.65
N LEU A 439 29.09 -11.11 -2.68
CA LEU A 439 28.37 -10.94 -3.94
C LEU A 439 28.40 -9.51 -4.49
N LYS A 440 28.76 -8.53 -3.65
CA LYS A 440 28.80 -7.10 -3.99
C LYS A 440 27.45 -6.55 -4.49
N TRP A 441 26.34 -7.09 -3.99
CA TRP A 441 25.00 -6.70 -4.43
C TRP A 441 24.51 -5.39 -3.80
N LEU A 442 25.03 -5.02 -2.63
CA LEU A 442 24.65 -3.80 -1.92
C LEU A 442 25.47 -2.57 -2.34
N THR A 443 24.77 -1.45 -2.54
CA THR A 443 25.40 -0.12 -2.67
C THR A 443 25.86 0.42 -1.32
N GLY A 444 26.51 1.59 -1.29
CA GLY A 444 26.88 2.26 -0.03
C GLY A 444 25.69 2.48 0.91
N SER A 445 24.57 2.98 0.38
CA SER A 445 23.33 3.17 1.16
C SER A 445 22.76 1.85 1.68
N GLY A 446 22.77 0.79 0.86
CA GLY A 446 22.34 -0.53 1.28
C GLY A 446 23.20 -1.13 2.39
N LYS A 447 24.53 -0.99 2.29
CA LYS A 447 25.47 -1.42 3.33
C LYS A 447 25.25 -0.67 4.64
N GLN A 448 25.03 0.64 4.58
CA GLN A 448 24.74 1.44 5.75
C GLN A 448 23.43 1.01 6.42
N LEU A 449 22.38 0.73 5.64
CA LEU A 449 21.12 0.22 6.17
C LEU A 449 21.32 -1.11 6.90
N VAL A 450 21.99 -2.08 6.26
CA VAL A 450 22.25 -3.40 6.89
C VAL A 450 23.05 -3.27 8.18
N LYS A 451 24.07 -2.39 8.20
CA LYS A 451 24.84 -2.10 9.43
C LYS A 451 23.96 -1.53 10.54
N GLN A 452 23.03 -0.63 10.21
CA GLN A 452 22.09 -0.07 11.18
C GLN A 452 21.14 -1.15 11.71
N LEU A 453 20.61 -2.01 10.84
CA LEU A 453 19.77 -3.13 11.27
C LEU A 453 20.53 -4.07 12.23
N ALA A 454 21.79 -4.38 11.93
CA ALA A 454 22.63 -5.22 12.80
C ALA A 454 22.83 -4.61 14.18
N ALA A 455 23.23 -3.34 14.25
CA ALA A 455 23.42 -2.64 15.52
C ALA A 455 22.12 -2.57 16.33
N THR A 456 21.00 -2.22 15.69
CA THR A 456 19.69 -2.15 16.36
C THR A 456 19.26 -3.50 16.94
N VAL A 457 19.44 -4.60 16.18
CA VAL A 457 19.03 -5.93 16.65
C VAL A 457 19.91 -6.42 17.78
N GLU A 458 21.19 -6.08 17.77
CA GLU A 458 22.11 -6.36 18.88
C GLU A 458 21.69 -5.62 20.16
N GLU A 459 21.33 -4.33 20.07
CA GLU A 459 20.81 -3.57 21.21
C GLU A 459 19.51 -4.17 21.77
N VAL A 460 18.60 -4.58 20.88
CA VAL A 460 17.33 -5.22 21.27
C VAL A 460 17.59 -6.57 21.95
N GLU A 461 18.52 -7.38 21.42
CA GLU A 461 18.91 -8.67 22.00
C GLU A 461 19.44 -8.49 23.42
N GLN A 462 20.36 -7.55 23.63
CA GLN A 462 20.93 -7.24 24.94
C GLN A 462 19.83 -6.84 25.94
N SER A 463 18.86 -6.03 25.52
CA SER A 463 17.75 -5.60 26.37
C SER A 463 16.80 -6.75 26.73
N ILE A 464 16.46 -7.63 25.78
CA ILE A 464 15.48 -8.70 26.02
C ILE A 464 16.08 -9.93 26.72
N GLU A 465 17.41 -10.08 26.77
CA GLU A 465 18.10 -11.29 27.22
C GLU A 465 17.70 -11.70 28.65
N LEU A 466 17.48 -10.75 29.56
CA LEU A 466 17.06 -11.07 30.94
C LEU A 466 15.74 -11.87 31.02
N HIS A 467 14.93 -11.81 29.97
CA HIS A 467 13.65 -12.52 29.89
C HIS A 467 13.76 -13.89 29.19
N ARG A 468 14.89 -14.22 28.56
CA ARG A 468 15.05 -15.47 27.77
C ARG A 468 14.77 -16.72 28.59
N LYS A 469 15.35 -16.83 29.79
CA LYS A 469 15.14 -17.98 30.68
C LYS A 469 13.67 -18.15 31.05
N ALA A 470 12.99 -17.05 31.39
CA ALA A 470 11.57 -17.07 31.72
C ALA A 470 10.70 -17.49 30.53
N VAL A 471 11.01 -17.01 29.32
CA VAL A 471 10.30 -17.43 28.10
C VAL A 471 10.54 -18.91 27.81
N LEU A 472 11.77 -19.41 27.93
CA LEU A 472 12.11 -20.82 27.69
C LEU A 472 11.45 -21.79 28.68
N ALA A 473 11.19 -21.34 29.91
CA ALA A 473 10.45 -22.07 30.93
C ALA A 473 8.92 -21.96 30.77
N SER A 474 8.43 -20.99 29.98
CA SER A 474 7.00 -20.79 29.74
C SER A 474 6.44 -21.75 28.69
N LYS A 475 5.13 -21.68 28.45
CA LYS A 475 4.44 -22.40 27.35
C LYS A 475 4.97 -22.06 25.95
N PHE A 476 5.67 -20.95 25.78
CA PHE A 476 6.28 -20.55 24.50
C PHE A 476 7.69 -21.14 24.29
N GLY A 477 8.31 -21.69 25.35
CA GLY A 477 9.64 -22.27 25.27
C GLY A 477 9.82 -23.37 24.22
N PRO A 478 8.88 -24.32 24.06
CA PRO A 478 8.96 -25.33 23.00
C PRO A 478 8.96 -24.73 21.59
N ALA A 479 8.15 -23.69 21.35
CA ALA A 479 8.09 -23.01 20.06
C ALA A 479 9.41 -22.27 19.76
N LEU A 480 9.97 -21.56 20.74
CA LEU A 480 11.25 -20.85 20.58
C LEU A 480 12.40 -21.82 20.29
N ARG A 481 12.51 -22.92 21.05
CA ARG A 481 13.54 -23.95 20.80
C ARG A 481 13.41 -24.58 19.42
N LYS A 482 12.17 -24.87 18.99
CA LYS A 482 11.89 -25.39 17.66
C LYS A 482 12.34 -24.39 16.58
N HIS A 483 11.99 -23.11 16.72
CA HIS A 483 12.37 -22.06 15.79
C HIS A 483 13.90 -21.93 15.66
N MET A 484 14.63 -21.86 16.77
CA MET A 484 16.11 -21.79 16.76
C MET A 484 16.72 -23.00 16.04
N LYS A 485 16.18 -24.21 16.30
CA LYS A 485 16.63 -25.42 15.60
C LYS A 485 16.32 -25.38 14.10
N GLU A 486 15.14 -24.91 13.71
CA GLU A 486 14.77 -24.73 12.29
C GLU A 486 15.72 -23.75 11.58
N LEU A 487 16.11 -22.65 12.24
CA LEU A 487 17.09 -21.71 11.69
C LEU A 487 18.48 -22.32 11.56
N GLN A 488 18.93 -23.09 12.54
CA GLN A 488 20.21 -23.80 12.46
C GLN A 488 20.22 -24.78 11.27
N GLN A 489 19.17 -25.59 11.13
CA GLN A 489 19.02 -26.52 10.01
C GLN A 489 18.97 -25.78 8.66
N ALA A 490 18.24 -24.66 8.59
CA ALA A 490 18.20 -23.84 7.39
C ALA A 490 19.57 -23.24 7.06
N ARG A 491 20.39 -22.87 8.07
CA ARG A 491 21.76 -22.38 7.87
C ARG A 491 22.67 -23.48 7.30
N GLU A 492 22.52 -24.72 7.75
CA GLU A 492 23.27 -25.87 7.24
C GLU A 492 22.87 -26.22 5.79
N LEU A 493 21.57 -26.10 5.48
CA LEU A 493 21.03 -26.50 4.18
C LEU A 493 21.21 -25.42 3.09
N TYR A 494 20.96 -24.15 3.43
CA TYR A 494 20.90 -23.03 2.49
C TYR A 494 22.00 -21.98 2.73
N GLY A 495 22.91 -22.23 3.66
CA GLY A 495 23.90 -21.24 4.07
C GLY A 495 24.84 -20.79 2.93
N PRO A 496 25.41 -19.59 3.05
CA PRO A 496 26.19 -18.94 1.99
C PRO A 496 27.41 -19.75 1.49
N GLY A 497 27.95 -20.68 2.27
CA GLY A 497 29.00 -21.60 1.82
C GLY A 497 28.59 -22.53 0.67
N ARG A 498 27.29 -22.68 0.41
CA ARG A 498 26.77 -23.41 -0.76
C ARG A 498 26.41 -22.49 -1.94
N LEU A 499 26.15 -21.21 -1.70
CA LEU A 499 25.87 -20.22 -2.75
C LEU A 499 27.09 -19.90 -3.62
N SER A 500 28.32 -20.12 -3.13
CA SER A 500 29.54 -19.97 -3.92
C SER A 500 29.87 -21.18 -4.81
N ARG A 501 29.07 -22.25 -4.77
CA ARG A 501 29.24 -23.47 -5.58
C ARG A 501 28.14 -23.68 -6.63
N ALA A 502 27.09 -22.85 -6.58
CA ALA A 502 26.03 -22.76 -7.58
C ALA A 502 26.29 -21.50 -8.43
#